data_AF-A0AA39J811-F1
#
_entry.id   AF-A0AA39J811-F1
#
_cell.length_a   1.000
_cell.length_b   1.000
_cell.length_c   1.000
_cell.angle_alpha   90.00
_cell.angle_beta   90.00
_cell.angle_gamma   90.00
#
_symmetry.space_group_name_H-M   'P 1'
#
loop_
_entity.id
_entity.type
_entity.pdbx_description
1 polymer ?
#
loop_
_entity_poly.entity_id
_entity_poly.type
_entity_poly.pdbx_seq_one_letter_code
_entity_poly.pdbx_strand_id
1 'polypeptide(L)'
;MPVLAISELLNPVDAKPSTSSTGSHTPDSLPSDVTPFKIEHNVCINQRTLASTMYHHKSKDVIEYPETTPNSLTSIAYILHMELTDKPYNPACNFAYSAGKPSGQSKGHFTKVLLDRDGQLVPCLVDYSTCIRVCPFVSPHIKETSHTRASRAALQLQLDQAHRDRPDFMPEEEVLNKTIAWFRFITDNGCGYNLQEATLYSEKERFVKAKIQLTPTKAKRGQKTKQTCQGQIVIRQMLDKQYIWYVKANSWCYSCEHYSHTSRKHFVLYPDRGGGYNFEYLCALLWNDESAIKNIELGAYKNGYGPLASCTTVRNFGSQKVNCENGHRKSSKETMLMTEMVHQPCSTRFTVIRPEDSYWEACPKILLLCHSPHTHPIPFPTTTPVHIKSEIKVLIQSLEHKLADMTPRRFCRHPAVVNHVKQLCPEEEELTLAHIHPSLANLDHIASYIHTEIKACLPKGTGWDGVLHMKSKQDEEGSTPYIREMKQISWQRLKDGGDDSEDEDGPLKGLD
;
A
#
# COMPACT_ATOMS: atom_id res chain seq x y z
N MET A 1 -8.89 -10.73 -53.72
CA MET A 1 -9.36 -11.90 -52.95
C MET A 1 -9.45 -11.50 -51.49
N PRO A 2 -10.65 -11.23 -50.95
CA PRO A 2 -10.81 -10.80 -49.58
C PRO A 2 -10.94 -12.00 -48.64
N VAL A 3 -10.15 -11.94 -47.57
CA VAL A 3 -10.05 -12.89 -46.46
C VAL A 3 -11.19 -12.62 -45.48
N LEU A 4 -12.05 -13.62 -45.26
CA LEU A 4 -13.14 -13.60 -44.30
C LEU A 4 -12.62 -13.74 -42.86
N ALA A 5 -13.27 -13.04 -41.94
CA ALA A 5 -12.88 -12.89 -40.54
C ALA A 5 -13.29 -14.10 -39.68
N ILE A 6 -12.48 -14.38 -38.65
CA ILE A 6 -12.56 -15.51 -37.69
C ILE A 6 -13.81 -15.44 -36.76
N SER A 7 -14.79 -14.58 -37.05
CA SER A 7 -16.08 -14.49 -36.34
C SER A 7 -17.08 -15.60 -36.70
N GLU A 8 -16.76 -16.49 -37.64
CA GLU A 8 -17.67 -17.54 -38.15
C GLU A 8 -17.37 -18.96 -37.64
N LEU A 9 -16.38 -19.14 -36.74
CA LEU A 9 -15.91 -20.48 -36.34
C LEU A 9 -16.41 -21.02 -34.99
N LEU A 10 -17.29 -20.33 -34.27
CA LEU A 10 -17.72 -20.79 -32.93
C LEU A 10 -19.22 -20.62 -32.64
N ASN A 11 -20.08 -21.13 -33.54
CA ASN A 11 -21.47 -21.45 -33.20
C ASN A 11 -21.96 -22.63 -34.06
N PRO A 12 -22.39 -23.75 -33.46
CA PRO A 12 -23.43 -24.58 -34.02
C PRO A 12 -24.76 -24.32 -33.29
N VAL A 13 -25.80 -24.09 -34.08
CA VAL A 13 -27.20 -23.86 -33.68
C VAL A 13 -28.00 -25.16 -33.83
N ASP A 14 -28.93 -25.33 -32.89
CA ASP A 14 -30.14 -26.18 -32.86
C ASP A 14 -30.11 -27.65 -32.41
N ALA A 15 -30.62 -27.89 -31.19
CA ALA A 15 -31.66 -28.89 -30.93
C ALA A 15 -32.60 -28.44 -29.77
N LYS A 16 -33.89 -28.75 -29.94
CA LYS A 16 -35.11 -28.28 -29.24
C LYS A 16 -35.26 -28.62 -27.74
N PRO A 17 -36.29 -28.06 -27.04
CA PRO A 17 -36.30 -27.87 -25.59
C PRO A 17 -36.84 -29.07 -24.81
N SER A 18 -36.25 -29.33 -23.65
CA SER A 18 -36.80 -30.24 -22.64
C SER A 18 -36.44 -29.77 -21.22
N THR A 19 -37.46 -29.23 -20.55
CA THR A 19 -37.83 -29.45 -19.14
C THR A 19 -36.73 -29.49 -18.06
N SER A 20 -36.78 -28.46 -17.19
CA SER A 20 -36.63 -28.50 -15.73
C SER A 20 -35.42 -29.25 -15.11
N SER A 21 -34.50 -28.48 -14.51
CA SER A 21 -34.16 -28.68 -13.10
C SER A 21 -33.48 -27.45 -12.52
N THR A 22 -34.08 -26.95 -11.46
CA THR A 22 -33.70 -25.84 -10.59
C THR A 22 -32.28 -26.01 -10.04
N GLY A 23 -31.41 -25.05 -10.34
CA GLY A 23 -30.05 -24.95 -9.78
C GLY A 23 -29.70 -23.48 -9.59
N SER A 24 -30.37 -22.84 -8.63
CA SER A 24 -30.13 -21.45 -8.22
C SER A 24 -28.78 -21.37 -7.49
N HIS A 25 -27.70 -21.15 -8.22
CA HIS A 25 -26.49 -20.53 -7.66
C HIS A 25 -26.69 -19.02 -7.71
N THR A 26 -27.13 -18.46 -6.59
CA THR A 26 -27.07 -17.01 -6.35
C THR A 26 -25.61 -16.59 -6.23
N PRO A 27 -25.17 -15.53 -6.93
CA PRO A 27 -23.84 -14.96 -6.71
C PRO A 27 -23.80 -14.30 -5.33
N ASP A 28 -22.82 -14.70 -4.52
CA ASP A 28 -22.56 -14.11 -3.21
C ASP A 28 -22.30 -12.60 -3.37
N SER A 29 -23.21 -11.79 -2.83
CA SER A 29 -23.02 -10.35 -2.65
C SER A 29 -21.80 -10.08 -1.76
N LEU A 30 -21.06 -9.01 -2.04
CA LEU A 30 -19.99 -8.50 -1.18
C LEU A 30 -20.44 -8.47 0.29
N PRO A 31 -19.64 -8.99 1.24
CA PRO A 31 -20.00 -9.00 2.66
C PRO A 31 -19.85 -7.60 3.24
N SER A 32 -20.83 -6.75 2.99
CA SER A 32 -21.05 -5.52 3.75
C SER A 32 -22.14 -5.83 4.77
N ASP A 33 -21.75 -5.80 6.03
CA ASP A 33 -22.55 -6.08 7.23
C ASP A 33 -22.78 -7.57 7.54
N VAL A 34 -21.73 -8.17 8.14
CA VAL A 34 -21.86 -9.45 8.84
C VAL A 34 -22.93 -9.33 9.92
N THR A 35 -24.02 -10.06 9.77
CA THR A 35 -25.11 -10.06 10.74
C THR A 35 -24.75 -10.97 11.92
N PRO A 36 -24.78 -10.45 13.17
CA PRO A 36 -24.58 -11.29 14.34
C PRO A 36 -25.69 -12.33 14.41
N PHE A 37 -25.35 -13.58 14.71
CA PHE A 37 -26.34 -14.66 14.80
C PHE A 37 -27.09 -14.65 16.15
N LYS A 38 -26.55 -13.95 17.15
CA LYS A 38 -27.17 -13.76 18.46
C LYS A 38 -26.77 -12.40 19.01
N ILE A 39 -27.74 -11.72 19.64
CA ILE A 39 -27.54 -10.44 20.32
C ILE A 39 -28.06 -10.60 21.75
N GLU A 40 -27.26 -10.22 22.72
CA GLU A 40 -27.64 -10.17 24.14
C GLU A 40 -27.48 -8.74 24.67
N HIS A 41 -28.24 -8.39 25.71
CA HIS A 41 -28.21 -7.06 26.33
C HIS A 41 -27.88 -7.15 27.81
N ASN A 42 -27.21 -6.12 28.32
CA ASN A 42 -26.86 -5.99 29.74
C ASN A 42 -26.10 -7.19 30.31
N VAL A 43 -25.08 -7.67 29.58
CA VAL A 43 -24.30 -8.84 29.94
C VAL A 43 -23.15 -8.47 30.88
N CYS A 44 -23.10 -9.14 32.04
CA CYS A 44 -22.01 -8.96 33.00
C CYS A 44 -20.78 -9.75 32.56
N ILE A 45 -19.72 -9.05 32.15
CA ILE A 45 -18.45 -9.67 31.72
C ILE A 45 -17.64 -10.14 32.93
N ASN A 46 -17.53 -9.26 33.93
CA ASN A 46 -16.87 -9.48 35.21
C ASN A 46 -17.53 -8.58 36.27
N GLN A 47 -17.02 -8.56 37.50
CA GLN A 47 -17.60 -7.77 38.59
C GLN A 47 -17.67 -6.25 38.34
N ARG A 48 -16.85 -5.72 37.42
CA ARG A 48 -16.69 -4.28 37.15
C ARG A 48 -17.15 -3.85 35.76
N THR A 49 -17.37 -4.79 34.85
CA THR A 49 -17.63 -4.50 33.44
C THR A 49 -18.99 -5.05 33.01
N LEU A 50 -19.87 -4.14 32.59
CA LEU A 50 -21.17 -4.43 32.00
C LEU A 50 -21.14 -4.09 30.50
N ALA A 51 -21.48 -5.06 29.66
CA ALA A 51 -21.72 -4.82 28.24
C ALA A 51 -23.20 -4.46 28.04
N SER A 52 -23.48 -3.28 27.49
CA SER A 52 -24.86 -2.88 27.16
C SER A 52 -25.44 -3.77 26.06
N THR A 53 -24.60 -4.14 25.09
CA THR A 53 -24.93 -5.05 24.00
C THR A 53 -23.76 -5.99 23.75
N MET A 54 -24.07 -7.27 23.53
CA MET A 54 -23.11 -8.31 23.16
C MET A 54 -23.54 -8.96 21.85
N TYR A 55 -22.66 -8.90 20.85
CA TYR A 55 -22.84 -9.51 19.55
C TYR A 55 -22.08 -10.82 19.48
N HIS A 56 -22.76 -11.89 19.04
CA HIS A 56 -22.12 -13.16 18.75
C HIS A 56 -22.01 -13.35 17.25
N HIS A 57 -20.79 -13.60 16.81
CA HIS A 57 -20.45 -13.79 15.40
C HIS A 57 -20.01 -15.23 15.15
N LYS A 58 -20.34 -15.75 13.98
CA LYS A 58 -19.97 -17.11 13.57
C LYS A 58 -18.46 -17.19 13.29
N SER A 59 -17.96 -18.41 13.16
CA SER A 59 -16.61 -18.60 12.62
C SER A 59 -16.54 -18.04 11.20
N LYS A 60 -15.44 -17.34 10.86
CA LYS A 60 -15.18 -16.61 9.60
C LYS A 60 -15.82 -15.23 9.45
N ASP A 61 -16.69 -14.84 10.37
CA ASP A 61 -17.22 -13.49 10.41
C ASP A 61 -16.09 -12.47 10.58
N VAL A 62 -16.04 -11.49 9.68
CA VAL A 62 -15.02 -10.43 9.71
C VAL A 62 -15.65 -9.11 10.10
N ILE A 63 -15.20 -8.57 11.23
CA ILE A 63 -15.53 -7.23 11.68
C ILE A 63 -14.35 -6.33 11.34
N GLU A 64 -14.57 -5.31 10.53
CA GLU A 64 -13.56 -4.29 10.23
C GLU A 64 -13.66 -3.10 11.20
N TYR A 65 -14.88 -2.64 11.48
CA TYR A 65 -15.16 -1.46 12.29
C TYR A 65 -16.10 -1.82 13.45
N PRO A 66 -15.57 -2.31 14.59
CA PRO A 66 -16.40 -2.58 15.76
C PRO A 66 -17.05 -1.28 16.28
N GLU A 67 -18.32 -1.39 16.67
CA GLU A 67 -19.11 -0.30 17.26
C GLU A 67 -18.64 -0.02 18.69
N THR A 68 -18.73 1.24 19.09
CA THR A 68 -18.40 1.71 20.43
C THR A 68 -19.59 2.41 21.09
N THR A 69 -19.52 2.55 22.41
CA THR A 69 -20.55 3.24 23.18
C THR A 69 -20.33 4.76 23.15
N PRO A 70 -21.39 5.57 23.26
CA PRO A 70 -21.27 7.04 23.31
C PRO A 70 -20.70 7.56 24.64
N ASN A 71 -20.50 6.70 25.64
CA ASN A 71 -19.98 7.06 26.96
C ASN A 71 -19.02 5.98 27.49
N SER A 72 -18.33 6.28 28.60
CA SER A 72 -17.35 5.37 29.22
C SER A 72 -17.96 4.39 30.23
N LEU A 73 -19.26 4.46 30.50
CA LEU A 73 -19.91 3.69 31.57
C LEU A 73 -20.29 2.29 31.11
N THR A 74 -20.64 2.13 29.84
CA THR A 74 -20.99 0.85 29.24
C THR A 74 -20.02 0.47 28.13
N SER A 75 -19.98 -0.81 27.81
CA SER A 75 -19.21 -1.34 26.67
C SER A 75 -20.12 -2.05 25.69
N ILE A 76 -19.70 -2.10 24.43
CA ILE A 76 -20.20 -3.07 23.46
C ILE A 76 -19.23 -4.24 23.45
N ALA A 77 -19.77 -5.45 23.46
CA ALA A 77 -19.01 -6.68 23.46
C ALA A 77 -19.21 -7.44 22.15
N TYR A 78 -18.14 -8.09 21.67
CA TYR A 78 -18.20 -9.02 20.55
C TYR A 78 -17.56 -10.35 20.95
N ILE A 79 -18.30 -11.45 20.78
CA ILE A 79 -17.78 -12.81 20.86
C ILE A 79 -17.43 -13.27 19.45
N LEU A 80 -16.15 -13.47 19.20
CA LEU A 80 -15.61 -13.88 17.91
C LEU A 80 -14.98 -15.27 18.04
N HIS A 81 -15.18 -16.11 17.03
CA HIS A 81 -14.62 -17.45 17.01
C HIS A 81 -13.23 -17.45 16.37
N MET A 82 -12.27 -18.12 17.02
CA MET A 82 -10.93 -18.33 16.48
C MET A 82 -10.95 -19.47 15.45
N GLU A 83 -10.14 -19.35 14.40
CA GLU A 83 -9.86 -20.48 13.52
C GLU A 83 -8.67 -21.28 14.06
N LEU A 84 -8.94 -22.51 14.50
CA LEU A 84 -7.95 -23.46 14.97
C LEU A 84 -7.30 -24.15 13.76
N THR A 85 -6.23 -23.55 13.24
CA THR A 85 -5.34 -24.16 12.24
C THR A 85 -3.92 -24.23 12.82
N ASP A 86 -2.95 -24.77 12.07
CA ASP A 86 -1.52 -24.82 12.46
C ASP A 86 -0.97 -23.45 12.90
N LYS A 87 -1.58 -22.35 12.44
CA LYS A 87 -1.33 -20.99 12.95
C LYS A 87 -2.66 -20.37 13.36
N PRO A 88 -3.01 -20.40 14.66
CA PRO A 88 -4.27 -19.89 15.14
C PRO A 88 -4.42 -18.41 14.79
N TYR A 89 -5.56 -18.10 14.18
CA TYR A 89 -5.83 -16.77 13.66
C TYR A 89 -6.66 -15.97 14.66
N ASN A 90 -6.14 -14.80 15.05
CA ASN A 90 -6.86 -13.86 15.90
C ASN A 90 -7.74 -12.95 15.03
N PRO A 91 -9.08 -13.02 15.12
CA PRO A 91 -9.97 -12.19 14.31
C PRO A 91 -9.84 -10.69 14.58
N ALA A 92 -9.23 -10.28 15.71
CA ALA A 92 -8.90 -8.89 15.97
C ALA A 92 -7.87 -8.30 14.99
N CYS A 93 -7.15 -9.14 14.23
CA CYS A 93 -6.26 -8.69 13.17
C CYS A 93 -6.99 -8.10 11.95
N ASN A 94 -8.32 -8.28 11.84
CA ASN A 94 -9.11 -7.66 10.77
C ASN A 94 -9.59 -6.23 11.09
N PHE A 95 -9.43 -5.76 12.33
CA PHE A 95 -9.92 -4.44 12.70
C PHE A 95 -9.18 -3.36 11.90
N ALA A 96 -9.94 -2.52 11.21
CA ALA A 96 -9.42 -1.39 10.47
C ALA A 96 -8.79 -0.37 11.42
N TYR A 97 -9.37 -0.20 12.63
CA TYR A 97 -8.71 0.51 13.72
C TYR A 97 -7.48 -0.28 14.15
N SER A 98 -6.31 0.16 13.71
CA SER A 98 -5.09 -0.53 14.09
C SER A 98 -4.81 -0.35 15.58
N ALA A 99 -4.74 -1.46 16.31
CA ALA A 99 -4.42 -1.55 17.72
C ALA A 99 -3.02 -0.97 18.05
N GLY A 100 -3.00 0.28 18.49
CA GLY A 100 -1.79 1.03 18.80
C GLY A 100 -1.48 1.20 20.28
N LYS A 101 -0.32 1.81 20.55
CA LYS A 101 0.07 2.22 21.91
C LYS A 101 -0.90 3.31 22.43
N PRO A 102 -1.16 3.39 23.76
CA PRO A 102 -0.68 2.48 24.80
C PRO A 102 -1.27 1.08 24.62
N SER A 103 -0.39 0.09 24.66
CA SER A 103 -0.72 -1.32 24.53
C SER A 103 0.01 -2.09 25.61
N GLY A 104 -0.66 -3.06 26.20
CA GLY A 104 -0.09 -3.91 27.23
C GLY A 104 -0.86 -5.21 27.29
N GLN A 105 -0.19 -6.22 27.84
CA GLN A 105 -0.75 -7.54 28.03
C GLN A 105 -0.73 -7.86 29.52
N SER A 106 -1.86 -8.31 30.05
CA SER A 106 -1.95 -8.87 31.40
C SER A 106 -2.49 -10.29 31.35
N LYS A 107 -2.05 -11.14 32.29
CA LYS A 107 -2.41 -12.57 32.37
C LYS A 107 -3.29 -12.85 33.58
N GLY A 108 -3.90 -14.04 33.61
CA GLY A 108 -4.67 -14.52 34.76
C GLY A 108 -6.03 -13.84 34.93
N HIS A 109 -6.60 -13.29 33.85
CA HIS A 109 -7.95 -12.73 33.88
C HIS A 109 -8.99 -13.83 33.67
N PHE A 110 -10.12 -13.72 34.36
CA PHE A 110 -11.27 -14.61 34.16
C PHE A 110 -12.48 -13.77 33.75
N THR A 111 -13.28 -14.30 32.82
CA THR A 111 -14.52 -13.66 32.37
C THR A 111 -15.67 -14.64 32.42
N LYS A 112 -16.88 -14.17 32.73
CA LYS A 112 -18.07 -15.03 32.84
C LYS A 112 -18.55 -15.58 31.49
N VAL A 113 -17.95 -15.14 30.38
CA VAL A 113 -18.42 -15.42 29.02
C VAL A 113 -17.44 -16.25 28.19
N LEU A 114 -16.17 -16.32 28.60
CA LEU A 114 -15.20 -17.25 28.04
C LEU A 114 -15.11 -18.45 28.98
N LEU A 115 -15.85 -19.50 28.60
CA LEU A 115 -15.95 -20.75 29.34
C LEU A 115 -15.42 -21.90 28.48
N ASP A 116 -14.91 -22.94 29.12
CA ASP A 116 -14.57 -24.20 28.45
C ASP A 116 -15.83 -25.04 28.13
N ARG A 117 -15.62 -26.26 27.65
CA ARG A 117 -16.69 -27.19 27.26
C ARG A 117 -17.53 -27.65 28.46
N ASP A 118 -16.95 -27.63 29.66
CA ASP A 118 -17.59 -28.05 30.90
C ASP A 118 -18.24 -26.86 31.64
N GLY A 119 -18.19 -25.66 31.05
CA GLY A 119 -18.75 -24.44 31.61
C GLY A 119 -17.87 -23.76 32.67
N GLN A 120 -16.61 -24.18 32.80
CA GLN A 120 -15.65 -23.59 33.75
C GLN A 120 -14.95 -22.37 33.15
N LEU A 121 -14.52 -21.47 34.03
CA LEU A 121 -13.80 -20.26 33.64
C LEU A 121 -12.39 -20.62 33.16
N VAL A 122 -12.00 -20.09 32.00
CA VAL A 122 -10.63 -20.26 31.47
C VAL A 122 -9.74 -19.05 31.78
N PRO A 123 -8.45 -19.25 32.08
CA PRO A 123 -7.51 -18.15 32.24
C PRO A 123 -7.29 -17.44 30.90
N CYS A 124 -7.34 -16.12 30.94
CA CYS A 124 -7.28 -15.26 29.76
C CYS A 124 -6.13 -14.24 29.81
N LEU A 125 -5.66 -13.91 28.62
CA LEU A 125 -4.77 -12.80 28.30
C LEU A 125 -5.62 -11.61 27.86
N VAL A 126 -5.26 -10.42 28.35
CA VAL A 126 -5.95 -9.17 28.03
C VAL A 126 -4.99 -8.24 27.34
N ASP A 127 -5.31 -7.89 26.10
CA ASP A 127 -4.59 -6.92 25.28
C ASP A 127 -5.44 -5.66 25.13
N TYR A 128 -4.86 -4.47 25.36
CA TYR A 128 -5.56 -3.19 25.13
C TYR A 128 -4.88 -2.33 24.07
N SER A 129 -5.64 -1.48 23.39
CA SER A 129 -5.11 -0.62 22.34
C SER A 129 -5.95 0.64 22.04
N THR A 130 -5.35 1.58 21.30
CA THR A 130 -5.99 2.81 20.77
C THR A 130 -5.81 2.95 19.25
N CYS A 131 -6.49 3.91 18.63
CA CYS A 131 -6.92 3.77 17.24
C CYS A 131 -6.00 4.39 16.16
N ILE A 132 -5.38 5.56 16.39
CA ILE A 132 -4.89 6.39 15.26
C ILE A 132 -3.59 7.16 15.48
N ARG A 133 -3.02 7.63 14.36
CA ARG A 133 -2.00 8.69 14.27
C ARG A 133 -2.51 9.81 13.37
N VAL A 134 -2.12 11.04 13.67
CA VAL A 134 -2.48 12.24 12.91
C VAL A 134 -1.26 13.03 12.50
N CYS A 135 -1.37 13.81 11.42
CA CYS A 135 -0.37 14.83 11.15
C CYS A 135 -0.44 15.92 12.25
N PRO A 136 0.70 16.41 12.79
CA PRO A 136 0.71 17.53 13.73
C PRO A 136 0.00 18.80 13.25
N PHE A 137 -0.04 19.01 11.92
CA PHE A 137 -0.68 20.15 11.26
C PHE A 137 -2.18 19.93 10.98
N VAL A 138 -2.79 18.88 11.55
CA VAL A 138 -4.22 18.62 11.40
C VAL A 138 -5.05 19.75 12.01
N SER A 139 -6.10 20.16 11.29
CA SER A 139 -7.03 21.20 11.76
C SER A 139 -7.75 20.79 13.06
N PRO A 140 -8.14 21.75 13.93
CA PRO A 140 -8.88 21.45 15.16
C PRO A 140 -10.19 20.68 14.89
N HIS A 141 -10.92 21.04 13.84
CA HIS A 141 -12.17 20.38 13.45
C HIS A 141 -12.04 18.85 13.29
N ILE A 142 -10.94 18.39 12.70
CA ILE A 142 -10.70 16.95 12.49
C ILE A 142 -10.39 16.25 13.83
N LYS A 143 -9.80 16.95 14.80
CA LYS A 143 -9.57 16.42 16.14
C LYS A 143 -10.84 16.35 16.98
N GLU A 144 -11.85 17.13 16.62
CA GLU A 144 -13.15 17.21 17.30
C GLU A 144 -14.22 16.30 16.67
N THR A 145 -13.97 15.81 15.45
CA THR A 145 -14.86 14.85 14.79
C THR A 145 -14.98 13.59 15.64
N SER A 146 -16.21 13.14 15.90
CA SER A 146 -16.46 11.95 16.70
C SER A 146 -17.43 10.99 16.02
N HIS A 147 -17.26 9.71 16.30
CA HIS A 147 -18.16 8.66 15.82
C HIS A 147 -18.18 7.48 16.80
N THR A 148 -19.28 6.75 16.82
CA THR A 148 -19.43 5.48 17.55
C THR A 148 -19.55 4.28 16.62
N ARG A 149 -19.86 4.52 15.35
CA ARG A 149 -20.06 3.53 14.30
C ARG A 149 -19.32 3.97 13.06
N ALA A 150 -18.82 3.01 12.29
CA ALA A 150 -18.24 3.24 10.99
C ALA A 150 -18.72 2.15 10.03
N SER A 151 -19.06 2.57 8.81
CA SER A 151 -19.46 1.69 7.72
C SER A 151 -18.73 2.10 6.44
N ARG A 152 -18.72 1.21 5.45
CA ARG A 152 -18.16 1.53 4.13
C ARG A 152 -18.89 2.72 3.48
N ALA A 153 -20.21 2.79 3.63
CA ALA A 153 -21.00 3.93 3.17
C ALA A 153 -20.61 5.24 3.89
N ALA A 154 -20.31 5.21 5.19
CA ALA A 154 -19.85 6.38 5.92
C ALA A 154 -18.44 6.83 5.47
N LEU A 155 -17.56 5.88 5.14
CA LEU A 155 -16.26 6.17 4.54
C LEU A 155 -16.38 6.80 3.15
N GLN A 156 -17.29 6.27 2.31
CA GLN A 156 -17.54 6.83 0.98
C GLN A 156 -18.11 8.25 1.10
N LEU A 157 -19.08 8.47 1.98
CA LEU A 157 -19.62 9.80 2.24
C LEU A 157 -18.54 10.77 2.73
N GLN A 158 -17.61 10.30 3.59
CA GLN A 158 -16.47 11.10 4.05
C GLN A 158 -15.52 11.45 2.90
N LEU A 159 -15.28 10.53 1.95
CA LEU A 159 -14.51 10.81 0.74
C LEU A 159 -15.22 11.83 -0.14
N ASP A 160 -16.51 11.64 -0.41
CA ASP A 160 -17.30 12.52 -1.26
C ASP A 160 -17.42 13.93 -0.65
N GLN A 161 -17.50 14.03 0.68
CA GLN A 161 -17.42 15.31 1.39
C GLN A 161 -16.03 15.94 1.23
N ALA A 162 -14.95 15.18 1.45
CA ALA A 162 -13.59 15.69 1.26
C ALA A 162 -13.32 16.11 -0.21
N HIS A 163 -13.96 15.46 -1.18
CA HIS A 163 -13.91 15.83 -2.59
C HIS A 163 -14.74 17.09 -2.89
N ARG A 164 -15.93 17.24 -2.32
CA ARG A 164 -16.79 18.43 -2.48
C ARG A 164 -16.26 19.67 -1.78
N ASP A 165 -15.66 19.50 -0.61
CA ASP A 165 -15.04 20.58 0.17
C ASP A 165 -13.72 21.03 -0.46
N ARG A 166 -13.19 20.25 -1.41
CA ARG A 166 -12.10 20.68 -2.27
C ARG A 166 -12.68 21.50 -3.43
N PRO A 167 -12.19 22.72 -3.67
CA PRO A 167 -12.47 23.38 -4.96
C PRO A 167 -12.00 22.46 -6.09
N ASP A 168 -12.68 22.53 -7.25
CA ASP A 168 -12.37 21.76 -8.44
C ASP A 168 -10.87 21.61 -8.64
N PHE A 169 -10.41 20.42 -9.01
CA PHE A 169 -9.00 20.08 -9.20
C PHE A 169 -8.27 21.21 -9.95
N MET A 170 -7.45 21.97 -9.22
CA MET A 170 -6.67 23.06 -9.81
C MET A 170 -5.35 22.48 -10.34
N PRO A 171 -5.06 22.58 -11.65
CA PRO A 171 -3.78 22.15 -12.21
C PRO A 171 -2.57 22.73 -11.46
N GLU A 172 -2.70 23.94 -10.92
CA GLU A 172 -1.68 24.62 -10.12
C GLU A 172 -1.37 23.88 -8.82
N GLU A 173 -2.38 23.28 -8.16
CA GLU A 173 -2.17 22.47 -6.97
C GLU A 173 -1.35 21.22 -7.30
N GLU A 174 -1.69 20.51 -8.38
CA GLU A 174 -0.98 19.30 -8.79
C GLU A 174 0.48 19.63 -9.14
N VAL A 175 0.70 20.69 -9.92
CA VAL A 175 2.04 21.15 -10.27
C VAL A 175 2.82 21.53 -9.01
N LEU A 176 2.22 22.27 -8.06
CA LEU A 176 2.88 22.65 -6.82
C LEU A 176 3.22 21.42 -5.96
N ASN A 177 2.30 20.47 -5.81
CA ASN A 177 2.52 19.24 -5.04
C ASN A 177 3.60 18.37 -5.68
N LYS A 178 3.61 18.21 -7.01
CA LYS A 178 4.70 17.55 -7.75
C LYS A 178 6.03 18.25 -7.50
N THR A 179 6.04 19.57 -7.51
CA THR A 179 7.22 20.41 -7.26
C THR A 179 7.78 20.20 -5.86
N ILE A 180 6.91 20.21 -4.85
CA ILE A 180 7.25 19.96 -3.45
C ILE A 180 7.80 18.54 -3.27
N ALA A 181 7.11 17.54 -3.82
CA ALA A 181 7.53 16.14 -3.74
C ALA A 181 8.90 15.92 -4.38
N TRP A 182 9.13 16.54 -5.53
CA TRP A 182 10.41 16.49 -6.23
C TRP A 182 11.53 17.18 -5.45
N PHE A 183 11.30 18.40 -4.95
CA PHE A 183 12.29 19.13 -4.15
C PHE A 183 12.70 18.31 -2.92
N ARG A 184 11.72 17.76 -2.20
CA ARG A 184 11.94 16.85 -1.05
C ARG A 184 12.74 15.62 -1.42
N PHE A 185 12.39 14.97 -2.52
CA PHE A 185 13.09 13.77 -2.98
C PHE A 185 14.57 14.05 -3.17
N ILE A 186 14.92 15.19 -3.77
CA ILE A 186 16.32 15.54 -4.02
C ILE A 186 17.03 16.01 -2.76
N THR A 187 16.38 16.78 -1.87
CA THR A 187 17.00 17.16 -0.60
C THR A 187 17.31 15.95 0.28
N ASP A 188 16.47 14.92 0.23
CA ASP A 188 16.61 13.71 1.06
C ASP A 188 17.60 12.69 0.47
N ASN A 189 17.64 12.54 -0.85
CA ASN A 189 18.41 11.50 -1.54
C ASN A 189 19.66 12.02 -2.28
N GLY A 190 19.82 13.34 -2.39
CA GLY A 190 20.83 13.96 -3.25
C GLY A 190 20.54 13.67 -4.72
N CYS A 191 21.60 13.58 -5.52
CA CYS A 191 21.47 13.39 -6.97
C CYS A 191 21.20 11.93 -7.38
N GLY A 192 21.05 11.00 -6.43
CA GLY A 192 20.77 9.57 -6.66
C GLY A 192 21.95 8.71 -7.15
N TYR A 193 23.02 9.34 -7.63
CA TYR A 193 24.23 8.63 -8.08
C TYR A 193 25.06 8.13 -6.89
N ASN A 194 26.01 7.21 -7.11
CA ASN A 194 26.87 6.68 -6.03
C ASN A 194 27.79 7.79 -5.48
N LEU A 195 28.13 7.72 -4.20
CA LEU A 195 29.12 8.62 -3.60
C LEU A 195 30.49 8.40 -4.26
N GLN A 196 30.96 9.39 -5.03
CA GLN A 196 32.30 9.39 -5.65
C GLN A 196 33.15 10.57 -5.16
N GLU A 197 32.50 11.72 -4.93
CA GLU A 197 33.15 12.97 -4.58
C GLU A 197 32.59 13.51 -3.26
N ALA A 198 33.45 14.09 -2.43
CA ALA A 198 33.06 14.66 -1.14
C ALA A 198 32.52 16.09 -1.35
N THR A 199 31.28 16.34 -0.96
CA THR A 199 30.72 17.70 -0.94
C THR A 199 31.16 18.44 0.32
N LEU A 200 31.70 19.63 0.13
CA LEU A 200 32.05 20.53 1.22
C LEU A 200 30.79 21.28 1.68
N TYR A 201 30.39 21.01 2.91
CA TYR A 201 29.29 21.71 3.57
C TYR A 201 29.82 22.68 4.63
N SER A 202 29.24 23.88 4.69
CA SER A 202 29.35 24.76 5.85
C SER A 202 28.75 24.13 7.10
N GLU A 203 29.14 24.58 8.29
CA GLU A 203 28.62 24.03 9.55
C GLU A 203 27.09 24.15 9.66
N LYS A 204 26.53 25.28 9.23
CA LYS A 204 25.09 25.51 9.19
C LYS A 204 24.38 24.50 8.28
N GLU A 205 24.92 24.23 7.10
CA GLU A 205 24.36 23.24 6.18
C GLU A 205 24.48 21.82 6.72
N ARG A 206 25.62 21.47 7.36
CA ARG A 206 25.77 20.16 8.02
C ARG A 206 24.71 19.96 9.09
N PHE A 207 24.44 20.99 9.90
CA PHE A 207 23.41 20.93 10.94
C PHE A 207 22.02 20.72 10.35
N VAL A 208 21.64 21.51 9.34
CA VAL A 208 20.35 21.37 8.65
C VAL A 208 20.23 20.00 8.01
N LYS A 209 21.28 19.53 7.34
CA LYS A 209 21.31 18.24 6.67
C LYS A 209 21.26 17.06 7.65
N ALA A 210 21.94 17.16 8.78
CA ALA A 210 21.82 16.18 9.85
C ALA A 210 20.37 16.09 10.37
N LYS A 211 19.69 17.23 10.55
CA LYS A 211 18.27 17.28 10.94
C LYS A 211 17.35 16.67 9.86
N ILE A 212 17.59 16.97 8.59
CA ILE A 212 16.87 16.35 7.46
C ILE A 212 17.11 14.85 7.48
N GLN A 213 18.34 14.37 7.56
CA GLN A 213 18.69 12.93 7.52
C GLN A 213 18.20 12.14 8.74
N LEU A 214 18.01 12.77 9.90
CA LEU A 214 17.39 12.13 11.06
C LEU A 214 15.92 11.75 10.79
N THR A 215 15.20 12.56 10.01
CA THR A 215 13.75 12.37 9.77
C THR A 215 13.42 11.10 8.96
N PRO A 216 14.19 10.72 7.92
CA PRO A 216 14.05 9.44 7.23
C PRO A 216 14.46 8.19 8.02
N THR A 217 15.26 8.27 9.09
CA THR A 217 15.80 7.05 9.72
C THR A 217 14.71 6.14 10.33
N LYS A 218 13.66 6.73 10.92
CA LYS A 218 12.49 5.97 11.38
C LYS A 218 11.70 5.38 10.20
N ALA A 219 11.50 6.16 9.13
CA ALA A 219 10.80 5.70 7.93
C ALA A 219 11.54 4.56 7.22
N LYS A 220 12.88 4.54 7.31
CA LYS A 220 13.76 3.53 6.70
C LYS A 220 13.82 2.22 7.47
N ARG A 221 13.34 2.16 8.73
CA ARG A 221 13.22 0.92 9.53
C ARG A 221 14.51 0.09 9.58
N GLY A 222 15.65 0.77 9.74
CA GLY A 222 16.95 0.10 9.78
C GLY A 222 17.50 -0.34 8.41
N GLN A 223 16.82 -0.06 7.30
CA GLN A 223 17.41 -0.19 5.97
C GLN A 223 18.60 0.78 5.86
N LYS A 224 19.78 0.22 5.56
CA LYS A 224 20.99 1.01 5.32
C LYS A 224 20.75 1.92 4.13
N THR A 225 20.94 3.21 4.31
CA THR A 225 20.91 4.16 3.21
C THR A 225 22.04 3.85 2.25
N LYS A 226 21.71 3.65 0.99
CA LYS A 226 22.72 3.67 -0.07
C LYS A 226 23.46 5.00 0.03
N GLN A 227 24.80 4.95 0.12
CA GLN A 227 25.60 6.17 0.09
C GLN A 227 25.51 6.76 -1.31
N THR A 228 24.65 7.77 -1.45
CA THR A 228 24.49 8.53 -2.67
C THR A 228 25.37 9.76 -2.67
N CYS A 229 25.63 10.29 -3.86
CA CYS A 229 26.29 11.56 -4.08
C CYS A 229 25.54 12.65 -3.29
N GLN A 230 26.30 13.33 -2.44
CA GLN A 230 25.81 14.40 -1.59
C GLN A 230 25.96 15.76 -2.28
N GLY A 231 26.12 15.82 -3.60
CA GLY A 231 26.30 17.09 -4.30
C GLY A 231 25.10 18.02 -4.19
N GLN A 232 25.35 19.32 -4.04
CA GLN A 232 24.31 20.34 -4.08
C GLN A 232 23.65 20.36 -5.46
N ILE A 233 22.35 20.65 -5.51
CA ILE A 233 21.68 20.93 -6.78
C ILE A 233 21.79 22.42 -7.05
N VAL A 234 22.44 22.75 -8.16
CA VAL A 234 22.69 24.11 -8.59
C VAL A 234 21.94 24.39 -9.88
N ILE A 235 21.47 25.63 -10.01
CA ILE A 235 20.90 26.17 -11.23
C ILE A 235 22.07 26.62 -12.10
N ARG A 236 22.21 26.07 -13.31
CA ARG A 236 23.24 26.44 -14.27
C ARG A 236 22.61 26.97 -15.54
N GLN A 237 23.15 28.08 -16.04
CA GLN A 237 22.86 28.56 -17.39
C GLN A 237 23.76 27.80 -18.37
N MET A 238 23.15 27.19 -19.40
CA MET A 238 23.90 26.54 -20.47
C MET A 238 24.28 27.60 -21.51
N LEU A 239 25.54 28.05 -21.46
CA LEU A 239 26.05 29.11 -22.32
C LEU A 239 26.43 28.63 -23.73
N ASP A 240 26.71 27.33 -23.91
CA ASP A 240 27.25 26.82 -25.17
C ASP A 240 26.30 25.93 -25.97
N LYS A 241 26.11 26.29 -27.25
CA LYS A 241 25.44 25.49 -28.30
C LYS A 241 26.20 24.21 -28.68
N GLN A 242 27.38 23.96 -28.11
CA GLN A 242 28.39 23.20 -28.83
C GLN A 242 28.15 21.68 -28.87
N TYR A 243 27.27 21.09 -28.03
CA TYR A 243 27.15 19.62 -27.98
C TYR A 243 25.76 19.04 -27.68
N ILE A 244 24.68 19.82 -27.73
CA ILE A 244 23.31 19.26 -27.65
C ILE A 244 22.46 19.85 -28.77
N TRP A 245 22.34 19.11 -29.88
CA TRP A 245 21.59 19.45 -31.10
C TRP A 245 20.09 19.78 -30.91
N TYR A 246 19.59 19.74 -29.67
CA TYR A 246 18.17 19.81 -29.33
C TYR A 246 17.86 20.68 -28.09
N VAL A 247 18.79 21.50 -27.60
CA VAL A 247 18.56 22.44 -26.49
C VAL A 247 18.85 23.86 -26.98
N LYS A 248 17.89 24.76 -26.75
CA LYS A 248 18.04 26.17 -27.14
C LYS A 248 19.21 26.77 -26.35
N ALA A 249 20.04 27.58 -27.01
CA ALA A 249 21.05 28.37 -26.32
C ALA A 249 20.39 29.27 -25.26
N ASN A 250 21.05 29.46 -24.12
CA ASN A 250 20.56 30.21 -22.95
C ASN A 250 19.44 29.52 -22.13
N SER A 251 19.21 28.21 -22.30
CA SER A 251 18.32 27.47 -21.39
C SER A 251 18.97 27.23 -20.02
N TRP A 252 18.16 27.33 -18.97
CA TRP A 252 18.55 27.00 -17.59
C TRP A 252 18.39 25.50 -17.35
N CYS A 253 19.22 24.92 -16.48
CA CYS A 253 19.06 23.55 -16.03
C CYS A 253 19.36 23.42 -14.54
N TYR A 254 18.75 22.42 -13.90
CA TYR A 254 19.08 22.00 -12.55
C TYR A 254 20.06 20.85 -12.65
N SER A 255 21.25 20.97 -12.05
CA SER A 255 22.26 19.92 -12.11
C SER A 255 22.92 19.74 -10.76
N CYS A 256 23.40 18.54 -10.49
CA CYS A 256 24.30 18.33 -9.36
C CYS A 256 25.57 19.17 -9.56
N GLU A 257 26.16 19.69 -8.49
CA GLU A 257 27.43 20.43 -8.56
C GLU A 257 28.57 19.60 -9.20
N HIS A 258 28.53 18.28 -9.01
CA HIS A 258 29.48 17.32 -9.58
C HIS A 258 29.11 16.87 -11.00
N TYR A 259 28.01 17.39 -11.56
CA TYR A 259 27.68 17.16 -12.96
C TYR A 259 28.70 17.85 -13.85
N SER A 260 29.26 17.05 -14.76
CA SER A 260 30.12 17.51 -15.85
C SER A 260 29.66 16.87 -17.15
N HIS A 261 29.86 17.56 -18.28
CA HIS A 261 29.60 16.98 -19.59
C HIS A 261 30.45 15.73 -19.87
N THR A 262 31.61 15.61 -19.22
CA THR A 262 32.47 14.42 -19.27
C THR A 262 31.96 13.28 -18.36
N SER A 263 31.21 13.61 -17.31
CA SER A 263 30.64 12.66 -16.35
C SER A 263 29.13 12.85 -16.25
N ARG A 264 28.40 12.36 -17.27
CA ARG A 264 26.92 12.42 -17.36
C ARG A 264 26.19 11.49 -16.40
N LYS A 265 26.86 11.04 -15.35
CA LYS A 265 26.33 10.08 -14.37
C LYS A 265 25.56 10.77 -13.23
N HIS A 266 25.86 12.05 -13.01
CA HIS A 266 25.16 12.87 -12.04
C HIS A 266 23.86 13.45 -12.61
N PHE A 267 22.99 13.88 -11.70
CA PHE A 267 21.67 14.42 -12.03
C PHE A 267 21.75 15.70 -12.88
N VAL A 268 20.91 15.77 -13.92
CA VAL A 268 20.59 16.98 -14.67
C VAL A 268 19.11 16.95 -15.08
N LEU A 269 18.40 18.06 -14.90
CA LEU A 269 17.01 18.26 -15.32
C LEU A 269 16.90 19.54 -16.15
N TYR A 270 16.23 19.41 -17.29
CA TYR A 270 15.93 20.51 -18.20
C TYR A 270 14.46 20.93 -18.03
N PRO A 271 14.17 22.14 -17.51
CA PRO A 271 12.82 22.65 -17.29
C PRO A 271 11.97 22.58 -18.56
N ASP A 272 12.55 22.97 -19.69
CA ASP A 272 11.90 23.04 -21.02
C ASP A 272 11.41 21.67 -21.54
N ARG A 273 11.84 20.57 -20.92
CA ARG A 273 11.43 19.20 -21.27
C ARG A 273 10.57 18.52 -20.20
N GLY A 274 10.45 19.13 -19.03
CA GLY A 274 9.77 18.57 -17.86
C GLY A 274 8.59 19.44 -17.44
N GLY A 275 7.55 19.51 -18.28
CA GLY A 275 6.35 20.35 -18.10
C GLY A 275 5.42 19.90 -16.96
N GLY A 276 5.95 19.72 -15.75
CA GLY A 276 5.16 19.27 -14.60
C GLY A 276 5.54 19.89 -13.26
N TYR A 277 6.40 20.92 -13.26
CA TYR A 277 6.87 21.58 -12.05
C TYR A 277 6.74 23.10 -12.14
N ASN A 278 6.50 23.74 -11.01
CA ASN A 278 6.52 25.19 -10.87
C ASN A 278 7.99 25.65 -10.78
N PHE A 279 8.52 26.10 -11.92
CA PHE A 279 9.91 26.55 -12.06
C PHE A 279 10.26 27.69 -11.11
N GLU A 280 9.36 28.69 -11.01
CA GLU A 280 9.56 29.85 -10.14
C GLU A 280 9.70 29.43 -8.67
N TYR A 281 8.83 28.52 -8.22
CA TYR A 281 8.88 28.00 -6.87
C TYR A 281 10.15 27.16 -6.62
N LEU A 282 10.57 26.32 -7.58
CA LEU A 282 11.83 25.57 -7.45
C LEU A 282 13.04 26.49 -7.34
N CYS A 283 13.11 27.53 -8.17
CA CYS A 283 14.19 28.51 -8.11
C CYS A 283 14.18 29.24 -6.77
N ALA A 284 13.01 29.65 -6.29
CA ALA A 284 12.87 30.27 -4.97
C ALA A 284 13.34 29.33 -3.84
N LEU A 285 13.00 28.05 -3.90
CA LEU A 285 13.44 27.05 -2.92
C LEU A 285 14.95 26.81 -2.96
N LEU A 286 15.56 26.72 -4.16
CA LEU A 286 17.00 26.46 -4.32
C LEU A 286 17.87 27.66 -3.97
N TRP A 287 17.41 28.89 -4.27
CA TRP A 287 18.10 30.12 -3.88
C TRP A 287 17.74 30.61 -2.47
N ASN A 288 16.83 29.92 -1.78
CA ASN A 288 16.31 30.35 -0.49
C ASN A 288 15.74 31.78 -0.53
N ASP A 289 15.04 32.13 -1.62
CA ASP A 289 14.31 33.39 -1.76
C ASP A 289 13.04 33.35 -0.91
N GLU A 290 13.17 33.82 0.33
CA GLU A 290 12.08 33.82 1.31
C GLU A 290 10.86 34.60 0.82
N SER A 291 11.05 35.64 -0.01
CA SER A 291 9.97 36.50 -0.48
C SER A 291 9.12 35.79 -1.54
N ALA A 292 9.76 35.18 -2.54
CA ALA A 292 9.09 34.40 -3.56
C ALA A 292 8.44 33.13 -2.99
N ILE A 293 9.13 32.41 -2.09
CA ILE A 293 8.55 31.25 -1.37
C ILE A 293 7.27 31.68 -0.65
N LYS A 294 7.34 32.77 0.13
CA LYS A 294 6.19 33.24 0.91
C LYS A 294 5.03 33.66 0.01
N ASN A 295 5.29 34.35 -1.09
CA ASN A 295 4.25 34.80 -2.02
C ASN A 295 3.51 33.61 -2.65
N ILE A 296 4.26 32.60 -3.13
CA ILE A 296 3.69 31.40 -3.76
C ILE A 296 2.94 30.54 -2.73
N GLU A 297 3.54 30.27 -1.56
CA GLU A 297 2.91 29.46 -0.51
C GLU A 297 1.68 30.15 0.09
N LEU A 298 1.66 31.49 0.21
CA LEU A 298 0.47 32.23 0.65
C LEU A 298 -0.63 32.21 -0.42
N GLY A 299 -0.28 32.26 -1.70
CA GLY A 299 -1.23 32.09 -2.80
C GLY A 299 -1.91 30.71 -2.73
N ALA A 300 -1.11 29.66 -2.58
CA ALA A 300 -1.60 28.30 -2.37
C ALA A 300 -2.49 28.17 -1.13
N TYR A 301 -2.06 28.76 0.00
CA TYR A 301 -2.81 28.77 1.25
C TYR A 301 -4.21 29.40 1.11
N LYS A 302 -4.32 30.54 0.41
CA LYS A 302 -5.61 31.19 0.15
C LYS A 302 -6.58 30.30 -0.63
N ASN A 303 -6.04 29.40 -1.45
CA ASN A 303 -6.80 28.42 -2.21
C ASN A 303 -6.96 27.07 -1.47
N GLY A 304 -6.56 26.98 -0.19
CA GLY A 304 -6.77 25.81 0.65
C GLY A 304 -5.74 24.68 0.49
N TYR A 305 -4.63 24.89 -0.22
CA TYR A 305 -3.61 23.87 -0.45
C TYR A 305 -2.16 24.35 -0.17
N GLY A 306 -1.20 23.43 -0.31
CA GLY A 306 0.22 23.73 -0.18
C GLY A 306 0.78 23.61 1.25
N PRO A 307 2.05 24.01 1.46
CA PRO A 307 2.79 23.70 2.70
C PRO A 307 2.27 24.36 3.98
N LEU A 308 1.55 25.48 3.83
CA LEU A 308 1.01 26.27 4.94
C LEU A 308 -0.44 25.90 5.26
N ALA A 309 -1.12 25.14 4.39
CA ALA A 309 -2.50 24.75 4.60
C ALA A 309 -2.61 23.72 5.74
N SER A 310 -3.76 23.73 6.42
CA SER A 310 -4.07 22.72 7.42
C SER A 310 -4.12 21.33 6.78
N CYS A 311 -3.61 20.33 7.48
CA CYS A 311 -3.62 18.96 7.02
C CYS A 311 -4.95 18.28 7.36
N THR A 312 -5.35 17.30 6.55
CA THR A 312 -6.47 16.40 6.86
C THR A 312 -6.02 14.95 7.06
N THR A 313 -4.72 14.68 6.97
CA THR A 313 -4.17 13.34 6.99
C THR A 313 -4.30 12.69 8.37
N VAL A 314 -5.18 11.71 8.44
CA VAL A 314 -5.33 10.74 9.54
C VAL A 314 -4.94 9.37 9.02
N ARG A 315 -4.25 8.58 9.84
CA ARG A 315 -3.90 7.19 9.52
C ARG A 315 -4.18 6.29 10.72
N ASN A 316 -4.41 5.02 10.43
CA ASN A 316 -4.44 4.01 11.49
C ASN A 316 -3.08 3.96 12.20
N PHE A 317 -3.10 3.63 13.49
CA PHE A 317 -1.85 3.57 14.26
C PHE A 317 -0.85 2.55 13.72
N GLY A 318 -1.33 1.42 13.21
CA GLY A 318 -0.53 0.33 12.64
C GLY A 318 -0.07 0.62 11.21
N SER A 319 -0.42 1.79 10.65
CA SER A 319 0.08 2.23 9.37
C SER A 319 1.59 2.20 9.33
N GLN A 320 2.09 1.64 8.23
CA GLN A 320 3.51 1.55 7.98
C GLN A 320 4.17 2.90 7.71
N LYS A 321 3.37 3.89 7.29
CA LYS A 321 3.85 5.25 6.98
C LYS A 321 4.07 6.03 8.27
N VAL A 322 5.32 6.42 8.50
CA VAL A 322 5.73 7.21 9.67
C VAL A 322 5.47 8.70 9.45
N ASN A 323 5.63 9.17 8.21
CA ASN A 323 5.54 10.58 7.87
C ASN A 323 4.25 10.89 7.11
N CYS A 324 3.76 12.12 7.26
CA CYS A 324 2.72 12.66 6.40
C CYS A 324 3.22 12.74 4.95
N GLU A 325 2.35 12.44 4.00
CA GLU A 325 2.64 12.56 2.56
C GLU A 325 2.73 14.03 2.12
N ASN A 326 2.00 14.91 2.79
CA ASN A 326 1.88 16.31 2.40
C ASN A 326 3.09 17.16 2.77
N GLY A 327 3.35 18.16 1.91
CA GLY A 327 4.15 19.34 2.17
C GLY A 327 3.75 20.00 3.48
N HIS A 328 4.63 20.14 4.47
CA HIS A 328 4.32 20.96 5.65
C HIS A 328 5.48 21.87 5.99
N ARG A 329 5.15 23.13 6.29
CA ARG A 329 6.08 24.15 6.73
C ARG A 329 5.40 24.98 7.82
N LYS A 330 6.08 25.21 8.95
CA LYS A 330 5.52 26.02 10.05
C LYS A 330 5.64 27.52 9.78
N SER A 331 6.72 27.93 9.13
CA SER A 331 6.95 29.30 8.66
C SER A 331 7.86 29.28 7.44
N SER A 332 7.81 30.29 6.58
CA SER A 332 8.63 30.38 5.35
C SER A 332 10.15 30.21 5.60
N LYS A 333 10.62 30.48 6.82
CA LYS A 333 12.02 30.34 7.24
C LYS A 333 12.42 28.93 7.68
N GLU A 334 11.46 28.07 8.00
CA GLU A 334 11.74 26.69 8.37
C GLU A 334 11.86 25.81 7.14
N THR A 335 12.84 24.89 7.16
CA THR A 335 13.00 23.87 6.12
C THR A 335 11.73 23.02 6.03
N MET A 336 11.27 22.77 4.80
CA MET A 336 10.18 21.85 4.56
C MET A 336 10.64 20.42 4.89
N LEU A 337 10.03 19.82 5.92
CA LEU A 337 10.39 18.48 6.40
C LEU A 337 9.26 17.49 6.16
N MET A 338 9.60 16.21 6.01
CA MET A 338 8.65 15.12 6.12
C MET A 338 8.19 15.05 7.57
N THR A 339 6.96 15.51 7.84
CA THR A 339 6.50 15.62 9.23
C THR A 339 6.13 14.24 9.76
N GLU A 340 6.80 13.80 10.83
CA GLU A 340 6.45 12.56 11.53
C GLU A 340 5.03 12.68 12.09
N MET A 341 4.21 11.65 11.80
CA MET A 341 2.87 11.54 12.33
C MET A 341 2.91 11.24 13.83
N VAL A 342 2.07 11.94 14.58
CA VAL A 342 2.01 11.81 16.05
C VAL A 342 0.82 10.99 16.48
N HIS A 343 0.94 10.36 17.64
CA HIS A 343 -0.19 9.69 18.28
C HIS A 343 -1.22 10.74 18.73
N GLN A 344 -2.47 10.53 18.34
CA GLN A 344 -3.59 11.29 18.87
C GLN A 344 -4.29 10.42 19.93
N PRO A 345 -4.39 10.87 21.19
CA PRO A 345 -5.12 10.13 22.21
C PRO A 345 -6.59 10.03 21.78
N CYS A 346 -7.06 8.80 21.56
CA CYS A 346 -8.46 8.51 21.31
C CYS A 346 -9.12 8.11 22.63
N SER A 347 -10.32 8.61 22.91
CA SER A 347 -11.10 8.19 24.09
C SER A 347 -11.56 6.74 24.02
N THR A 348 -11.72 6.19 22.81
CA THR A 348 -12.04 4.79 22.61
C THR A 348 -10.89 3.89 23.06
N ARG A 349 -11.22 2.83 23.79
CA ARG A 349 -10.30 1.74 24.09
C ARG A 349 -10.89 0.43 23.61
N PHE A 350 -10.05 -0.34 22.93
CA PHE A 350 -10.33 -1.72 22.57
C PHE A 350 -9.63 -2.63 23.54
N THR A 351 -10.38 -3.52 24.19
CA THR A 351 -9.85 -4.56 25.07
C THR A 351 -10.16 -5.91 24.46
N VAL A 352 -9.13 -6.61 24.00
CA VAL A 352 -9.23 -7.98 23.47
C VAL A 352 -8.87 -8.94 24.58
N ILE A 353 -9.81 -9.78 24.95
CA ILE A 353 -9.64 -10.84 25.95
C ILE A 353 -9.66 -12.17 25.21
N ARG A 354 -8.56 -12.91 25.31
CA ARG A 354 -8.40 -14.22 24.65
C ARG A 354 -7.95 -15.26 25.67
N PRO A 355 -8.39 -16.52 25.56
CA PRO A 355 -7.87 -17.59 26.40
C PRO A 355 -6.36 -17.77 26.22
N GLU A 356 -5.69 -18.27 27.26
CA GLU A 356 -4.29 -18.69 27.16
C GLU A 356 -4.12 -19.81 26.14
N ASP A 357 -2.93 -19.91 25.55
CA ASP A 357 -2.67 -20.75 24.38
C ASP A 357 -3.00 -22.25 24.64
N SER A 358 -2.83 -22.73 25.87
CA SER A 358 -3.19 -24.09 26.29
C SER A 358 -4.71 -24.37 26.34
N TYR A 359 -5.54 -23.33 26.30
CA TYR A 359 -7.00 -23.42 26.42
C TYR A 359 -7.73 -23.13 25.10
N TRP A 360 -7.03 -22.93 23.99
CA TRP A 360 -7.65 -22.59 22.70
C TRP A 360 -8.58 -23.67 22.16
N GLU A 361 -8.28 -24.95 22.35
CA GLU A 361 -9.15 -26.05 21.93
C GLU A 361 -10.41 -26.19 22.81
N ALA A 362 -10.28 -25.83 24.09
CA ALA A 362 -11.37 -25.87 25.06
C ALA A 362 -12.30 -24.65 24.89
N CYS A 363 -11.74 -23.49 24.56
CA CYS A 363 -12.44 -22.23 24.35
C CYS A 363 -11.93 -21.51 23.09
N PRO A 364 -12.43 -21.85 21.89
CA PRO A 364 -12.00 -21.23 20.63
C PRO A 364 -12.71 -19.88 20.38
N LYS A 365 -12.81 -19.05 21.41
CA LYS A 365 -13.54 -17.77 21.38
C LYS A 365 -12.66 -16.66 21.95
N ILE A 366 -12.78 -15.47 21.39
CA ILE A 366 -12.26 -14.25 21.99
C ILE A 366 -13.40 -13.28 22.28
N LEU A 367 -13.19 -12.44 23.28
CA LEU A 367 -14.08 -11.36 23.65
C LEU A 367 -13.41 -10.03 23.32
N LEU A 368 -14.02 -9.23 22.45
CA LEU A 368 -13.66 -7.84 22.26
C LEU A 368 -14.61 -6.95 23.06
N LEU A 369 -14.05 -5.99 23.80
CA LEU A 369 -14.79 -4.92 24.46
C LEU A 369 -14.41 -3.58 23.86
N CYS A 370 -15.43 -2.82 23.47
CA CYS A 370 -15.34 -1.52 22.85
C CYS A 370 -16.10 -0.52 23.71
N HIS A 371 -15.47 0.57 24.12
CA HIS A 371 -16.14 1.59 24.91
C HIS A 371 -15.66 3.00 24.56
N SER A 372 -16.50 3.99 24.84
CA SER A 372 -16.30 5.42 24.54
C SER A 372 -16.30 5.75 23.04
N PRO A 373 -16.76 6.97 22.66
CA PRO A 373 -16.78 7.39 21.27
C PRO A 373 -15.36 7.65 20.77
N HIS A 374 -15.16 7.53 19.47
CA HIS A 374 -13.92 7.95 18.82
C HIS A 374 -13.84 9.47 18.78
N THR A 375 -12.62 10.02 18.86
CA THR A 375 -12.34 11.47 18.78
C THR A 375 -11.47 11.79 17.56
N HIS A 376 -11.83 11.20 16.44
CA HIS A 376 -11.19 11.38 15.14
C HIS A 376 -12.17 10.95 14.03
N PRO A 377 -11.99 11.38 12.77
CA PRO A 377 -12.76 10.85 11.64
C PRO A 377 -12.50 9.35 11.44
N ILE A 378 -13.36 8.70 10.66
CA ILE A 378 -13.22 7.27 10.36
C ILE A 378 -11.93 7.09 9.54
N PRO A 379 -10.93 6.35 10.05
CA PRO A 379 -9.69 6.18 9.32
C PRO A 379 -9.88 5.16 8.20
N PHE A 380 -9.24 5.40 7.06
CA PHE A 380 -9.30 4.48 5.93
C PHE A 380 -8.65 3.13 6.26
N PRO A 381 -9.23 2.01 5.83
CA PRO A 381 -8.70 0.70 6.16
C PRO A 381 -7.39 0.49 5.38
N THR A 382 -6.29 0.34 6.12
CA THR A 382 -4.95 0.13 5.53
C THR A 382 -4.64 -1.34 5.32
N THR A 383 -5.37 -2.24 5.96
CA THR A 383 -5.17 -3.68 5.90
C THR A 383 -6.31 -4.30 5.12
N THR A 384 -5.98 -5.14 4.14
CA THR A 384 -6.99 -5.95 3.45
C THR A 384 -7.44 -7.08 4.39
N PRO A 385 -8.75 -7.23 4.65
CA PRO A 385 -9.30 -8.34 5.39
C PRO A 385 -8.86 -9.70 4.83
N VAL A 386 -8.76 -10.72 5.69
CA VAL A 386 -8.24 -12.04 5.29
C VAL A 386 -9.10 -12.69 4.22
N HIS A 387 -10.42 -12.61 4.30
CA HIS A 387 -11.32 -13.21 3.31
C HIS A 387 -11.11 -12.60 1.92
N ILE A 388 -11.06 -11.27 1.82
CA ILE A 388 -10.78 -10.55 0.56
C ILE A 388 -9.38 -10.91 0.05
N LYS A 389 -8.39 -10.98 0.95
CA LYS A 389 -7.04 -11.41 0.56
C LYS A 389 -7.04 -12.83 -0.02
N SER A 390 -7.80 -13.76 0.56
CA SER A 390 -7.94 -15.13 0.05
C SER A 390 -8.62 -15.18 -1.31
N GLU A 391 -9.67 -14.39 -1.52
CA GLU A 391 -10.35 -14.25 -2.81
C GLU A 391 -9.41 -13.71 -3.90
N ILE A 392 -8.66 -12.65 -3.59
CA ILE A 392 -7.64 -12.11 -4.51
C ILE A 392 -6.55 -13.15 -4.81
N LYS A 393 -6.13 -13.96 -3.82
CA LYS A 393 -5.18 -15.05 -4.06
C LYS A 393 -5.72 -16.10 -5.03
N VAL A 394 -6.98 -16.52 -4.88
CA VAL A 394 -7.63 -17.45 -5.80
C VAL A 394 -7.68 -16.87 -7.22
N LEU A 395 -7.99 -15.57 -7.36
CA LEU A 395 -7.95 -14.88 -8.65
C LEU A 395 -6.54 -14.81 -9.24
N ILE A 396 -5.50 -14.64 -8.43
CA ILE A 396 -4.11 -14.64 -8.89
C ILE A 396 -3.72 -16.04 -9.39
N GLN A 397 -4.12 -17.09 -8.67
CA GLN A 397 -3.82 -18.48 -9.01
C GLN A 397 -4.51 -18.93 -10.31
N SER A 398 -5.70 -18.40 -10.61
CA SER A 398 -6.41 -18.72 -11.87
C SER A 398 -5.73 -18.16 -13.13
N LEU A 399 -4.70 -17.31 -13.00
CA LEU A 399 -3.94 -16.76 -14.11
C LEU A 399 -2.89 -17.72 -14.67
N GLU A 400 -2.62 -18.82 -13.96
CA GLU A 400 -1.72 -19.92 -14.35
C GLU A 400 -0.42 -19.42 -15.01
N HIS A 401 -0.24 -19.69 -16.31
CA HIS A 401 0.95 -19.36 -17.11
C HIS A 401 1.27 -17.86 -17.19
N LYS A 402 0.30 -16.96 -16.95
CA LYS A 402 0.53 -15.51 -16.96
C LYS A 402 1.05 -14.98 -15.62
N LEU A 403 1.09 -15.81 -14.58
CA LEU A 403 1.49 -15.39 -13.24
C LEU A 403 2.96 -14.91 -13.18
N ALA A 404 3.85 -15.55 -13.95
CA ALA A 404 5.29 -15.26 -13.96
C ALA A 404 5.62 -13.79 -14.27
N ASP A 405 4.91 -13.20 -15.23
CA ASP A 405 5.12 -11.81 -15.70
C ASP A 405 4.02 -10.85 -15.21
N MET A 406 3.28 -11.26 -14.17
CA MET A 406 2.17 -10.50 -13.66
C MET A 406 2.67 -9.30 -12.86
N THR A 407 2.25 -8.11 -13.27
CA THR A 407 2.46 -6.86 -12.52
C THR A 407 1.13 -6.39 -11.95
N PRO A 408 1.12 -5.59 -10.87
CA PRO A 408 -0.13 -5.06 -10.30
C PRO A 408 -1.02 -4.39 -11.33
N ARG A 409 -0.43 -3.59 -12.24
CA ARG A 409 -1.17 -2.89 -13.29
C ARG A 409 -1.75 -3.84 -14.34
N ARG A 410 -1.05 -4.93 -14.67
CA ARG A 410 -1.58 -5.97 -15.57
C ARG A 410 -2.69 -6.76 -14.89
N PHE A 411 -2.54 -7.08 -13.62
CA PHE A 411 -3.54 -7.77 -12.81
C PHE A 411 -4.85 -7.00 -12.75
N CYS A 412 -4.81 -5.71 -12.38
CA CYS A 412 -6.02 -4.88 -12.29
C CYS A 412 -6.76 -4.74 -13.63
N ARG A 413 -6.07 -4.92 -14.76
CA ARG A 413 -6.65 -4.81 -16.12
C ARG A 413 -6.99 -6.18 -16.72
N HIS A 414 -6.73 -7.27 -16.02
CA HIS A 414 -6.94 -8.60 -16.56
C HIS A 414 -8.45 -8.91 -16.67
N PRO A 415 -8.94 -9.48 -17.78
CA PRO A 415 -10.38 -9.73 -17.98
C PRO A 415 -11.04 -10.51 -16.85
N ALA A 416 -10.35 -11.51 -16.28
CA ALA A 416 -10.87 -12.29 -15.16
C ALA A 416 -11.12 -11.41 -13.91
N VAL A 417 -10.22 -10.47 -13.64
CA VAL A 417 -10.32 -9.56 -12.50
C VAL A 417 -11.42 -8.53 -12.73
N VAL A 418 -11.46 -7.94 -13.94
CA VAL A 418 -12.49 -6.97 -14.33
C VAL A 418 -13.89 -7.60 -14.26
N ASN A 419 -14.05 -8.83 -14.75
CA ASN A 419 -15.31 -9.56 -14.68
C ASN A 419 -15.71 -9.88 -13.24
N HIS A 420 -14.75 -10.26 -12.40
CA HIS A 420 -15.00 -10.52 -10.99
C HIS A 420 -15.43 -9.25 -10.24
N VAL A 421 -14.77 -8.11 -10.47
CA VAL A 421 -15.21 -6.81 -9.92
C VAL A 421 -16.61 -6.47 -10.40
N LYS A 422 -16.92 -6.68 -11.68
CA LYS A 422 -18.25 -6.40 -12.24
C LYS A 422 -19.35 -7.28 -11.64
N GLN A 423 -19.04 -8.53 -11.28
CA GLN A 423 -19.99 -9.41 -10.60
C GLN A 423 -20.30 -8.92 -9.18
N LEU A 424 -19.30 -8.41 -8.47
CA LEU A 424 -19.42 -7.94 -7.09
C LEU A 424 -19.97 -6.50 -6.99
N CYS A 425 -19.65 -5.65 -7.96
CA CYS A 425 -20.02 -4.25 -8.04
C CYS A 425 -20.63 -3.95 -9.42
N PRO A 426 -21.86 -4.39 -9.71
CA PRO A 426 -22.48 -4.23 -11.04
C PRO A 426 -22.87 -2.78 -11.37
N GLU A 427 -23.01 -1.93 -10.35
CA GLU A 427 -23.48 -0.54 -10.48
C GLU A 427 -22.37 0.46 -10.81
N GLU A 428 -21.10 0.07 -10.67
CA GLU A 428 -19.95 0.97 -10.84
C GLU A 428 -19.52 1.07 -12.31
N GLU A 429 -19.39 2.29 -12.83
CA GLU A 429 -18.94 2.54 -14.20
C GLU A 429 -17.43 2.27 -14.37
N GLU A 430 -16.62 2.58 -13.34
CA GLU A 430 -15.19 2.33 -13.32
C GLU A 430 -14.85 1.04 -12.56
N LEU A 431 -14.43 0.00 -13.27
CA LEU A 431 -14.11 -1.28 -12.63
C LEU A 431 -12.71 -1.25 -12.02
N THR A 432 -12.62 -0.92 -10.74
CA THR A 432 -11.38 -0.95 -9.94
C THR A 432 -11.51 -1.88 -8.73
N LEU A 433 -10.40 -2.52 -8.34
CA LEU A 433 -10.32 -3.34 -7.13
C LEU A 433 -10.58 -2.53 -5.85
N ALA A 434 -10.45 -1.20 -5.91
CA ALA A 434 -10.78 -0.33 -4.78
C ALA A 434 -12.27 -0.42 -4.38
N HIS A 435 -13.17 -0.75 -5.31
CA HIS A 435 -14.59 -0.94 -5.04
C HIS A 435 -14.87 -2.20 -4.20
N ILE A 436 -14.03 -3.24 -4.31
CA ILE A 436 -14.11 -4.42 -3.43
C ILE A 436 -13.68 -4.02 -2.01
N HIS A 437 -12.54 -3.32 -1.89
CA HIS A 437 -12.06 -2.80 -0.61
C HIS A 437 -11.02 -1.67 -0.80
N PRO A 438 -11.09 -0.56 -0.02
CA PRO A 438 -10.21 0.60 -0.19
C PRO A 438 -8.71 0.31 -0.11
N SER A 439 -8.30 -0.69 0.68
CA SER A 439 -6.88 -1.07 0.79
C SER A 439 -6.28 -1.63 -0.52
N LEU A 440 -7.12 -2.08 -1.46
CA LEU A 440 -6.70 -2.61 -2.77
C LEU A 440 -6.38 -1.50 -3.78
N ALA A 441 -6.70 -0.22 -3.48
CA ALA A 441 -6.19 0.91 -4.24
C ALA A 441 -4.65 1.02 -4.15
N ASN A 442 -4.04 0.44 -3.12
CA ASN A 442 -2.59 0.38 -2.98
C ASN A 442 -1.99 -0.77 -3.82
N LEU A 443 -1.39 -0.41 -4.97
CA LEU A 443 -0.72 -1.37 -5.86
C LEU A 443 0.42 -2.15 -5.18
N ASP A 444 1.03 -1.63 -4.12
CA ASP A 444 2.08 -2.36 -3.38
C ASP A 444 1.51 -3.58 -2.62
N HIS A 445 0.25 -3.50 -2.15
CA HIS A 445 -0.41 -4.66 -1.56
C HIS A 445 -0.65 -5.74 -2.61
N ILE A 446 -1.13 -5.34 -3.79
CA ILE A 446 -1.34 -6.25 -4.91
C ILE A 446 -0.02 -6.87 -5.35
N ALA A 447 1.05 -6.07 -5.44
CA ALA A 447 2.41 -6.57 -5.74
C ALA A 447 2.86 -7.61 -4.72
N SER A 448 2.65 -7.35 -3.43
CA SER A 448 2.98 -8.29 -2.35
C SER A 448 2.21 -9.61 -2.48
N TYR A 449 0.92 -9.56 -2.82
CA TYR A 449 0.11 -10.77 -3.02
C TYR A 449 0.58 -11.56 -4.23
N ILE A 450 0.78 -10.89 -5.37
CA ILE A 450 1.31 -11.51 -6.59
C ILE A 450 2.66 -12.15 -6.32
N HIS A 451 3.61 -11.45 -5.68
CA HIS A 451 4.93 -12.00 -5.36
C HIS A 451 4.86 -13.20 -4.42
N THR A 452 3.91 -13.20 -3.48
CA THR A 452 3.70 -14.34 -2.59
C THR A 452 3.28 -15.58 -3.38
N GLU A 453 2.34 -15.43 -4.32
CA GLU A 453 1.88 -16.54 -5.16
C GLU A 453 2.92 -16.95 -6.22
N ILE A 454 3.62 -16.00 -6.84
CA ILE A 454 4.76 -16.30 -7.74
C ILE A 454 5.79 -17.14 -6.99
N LYS A 455 6.16 -16.78 -5.76
CA LYS A 455 7.14 -17.53 -4.97
C LYS A 455 6.65 -18.92 -4.58
N ALA A 456 5.32 -19.10 -4.41
CA ALA A 456 4.73 -20.40 -4.13
C ALA A 456 4.73 -21.31 -5.37
N CYS A 457 4.37 -20.79 -6.56
CA CYS A 457 4.35 -21.54 -7.80
C CYS A 457 5.74 -21.73 -8.43
N LEU A 458 6.62 -20.75 -8.28
CA LEU A 458 7.97 -20.69 -8.86
C LEU A 458 9.01 -20.47 -7.75
N PRO A 459 9.31 -21.50 -6.92
CA PRO A 459 10.18 -21.36 -5.75
C PRO A 459 11.63 -20.99 -6.12
N LYS A 460 12.07 -21.34 -7.33
CA LYS A 460 13.38 -20.98 -7.89
C LYS A 460 13.32 -19.75 -8.83
N GLY A 461 12.18 -19.07 -8.87
CA GLY A 461 11.93 -17.91 -9.72
C GLY A 461 11.81 -18.26 -11.21
N THR A 462 11.88 -17.22 -12.05
CA THR A 462 11.82 -17.31 -13.52
C THR A 462 13.20 -17.18 -14.19
N GLY A 463 14.26 -17.01 -13.40
CA GLY A 463 15.63 -16.90 -13.88
C GLY A 463 16.27 -18.25 -14.21
N TRP A 464 17.59 -18.26 -14.38
CA TRP A 464 18.37 -19.45 -14.72
C TRP A 464 18.11 -20.64 -13.78
N ASP A 465 18.08 -20.41 -12.47
CA ASP A 465 17.81 -21.46 -11.48
C ASP A 465 16.38 -22.04 -11.62
N GLY A 466 15.42 -21.22 -12.03
CA GLY A 466 14.06 -21.65 -12.34
C GLY A 466 14.02 -22.56 -13.57
N VAL A 467 14.76 -22.18 -14.62
CA VAL A 467 14.89 -22.95 -15.85
C VAL A 467 15.54 -24.31 -15.57
N LEU A 468 16.64 -24.35 -14.81
CA LEU A 468 17.28 -25.60 -14.37
C LEU A 468 16.32 -26.52 -13.61
N HIS A 469 15.54 -25.94 -12.68
CA HIS A 469 14.56 -26.69 -11.91
C HIS A 469 13.45 -27.28 -12.78
N MET A 470 12.93 -26.52 -13.76
CA MET A 470 11.93 -27.01 -14.71
C MET A 470 12.48 -28.17 -15.55
N LYS A 471 13.73 -28.11 -16.00
CA LYS A 471 14.34 -29.22 -16.73
C LYS A 471 14.54 -30.46 -15.88
N SER A 472 15.02 -30.33 -14.65
CA SER A 472 15.12 -31.49 -13.74
C SER A 472 13.77 -32.19 -13.60
N LYS A 473 12.72 -31.41 -13.35
CA LYS A 473 11.34 -31.92 -13.22
C LYS A 473 10.84 -32.59 -14.51
N GLN A 474 11.11 -31.98 -15.66
CA GLN A 474 10.74 -32.53 -16.97
C GLN A 474 11.47 -33.84 -17.29
N ASP A 475 12.76 -33.92 -16.94
CA ASP A 475 13.60 -35.11 -17.11
C ASP A 475 13.14 -36.24 -16.15
N GLU A 476 12.61 -35.89 -14.96
CA GLU A 476 12.00 -36.82 -13.99
C GLU A 476 10.61 -37.33 -14.41
N GLU A 477 9.76 -36.45 -14.97
CA GLU A 477 8.37 -36.77 -15.33
C GLU A 477 8.22 -37.51 -16.68
N GLY A 478 9.30 -37.60 -17.47
CA GLY A 478 9.33 -38.36 -18.74
C GLY A 478 8.41 -37.81 -19.85
N SER A 479 7.94 -36.58 -19.71
CA SER A 479 7.07 -35.91 -20.70
C SER A 479 7.87 -35.39 -21.91
N THR A 480 7.19 -35.13 -23.04
CA THR A 480 7.83 -34.54 -24.23
C THR A 480 8.55 -33.25 -23.84
N PRO A 481 9.86 -33.13 -24.11
CA PRO A 481 10.65 -32.05 -23.54
C PRO A 481 10.33 -30.71 -24.21
N TYR A 482 9.75 -29.79 -23.46
CA TYR A 482 9.66 -28.38 -23.85
C TYR A 482 11.07 -27.77 -23.89
N ILE A 483 11.91 -28.08 -22.89
CA ILE A 483 13.31 -27.67 -22.87
C ILE A 483 14.19 -28.80 -23.41
N ARG A 484 14.79 -28.57 -24.60
CA ARG A 484 15.58 -29.58 -25.32
C ARG A 484 17.05 -29.60 -24.94
N GLU A 485 17.66 -28.42 -24.76
CA GLU A 485 19.09 -28.30 -24.46
C GLU A 485 19.34 -27.07 -23.59
N MET A 486 20.30 -27.17 -22.65
CA MET A 486 20.82 -26.05 -21.87
C MET A 486 22.34 -26.06 -21.91
N LYS A 487 22.94 -24.93 -22.30
CA LYS A 487 24.39 -24.72 -22.33
C LYS A 487 24.73 -23.44 -21.60
N GLN A 488 25.63 -23.53 -20.62
CA GLN A 488 26.26 -22.36 -20.00
C GLN A 488 27.52 -22.02 -20.79
N ILE A 489 27.55 -20.85 -21.43
CA ILE A 489 28.68 -20.39 -22.23
C ILE A 489 29.40 -19.28 -21.46
N SER A 490 30.72 -19.38 -21.32
CA SER A 490 31.53 -18.33 -20.73
C SER A 490 31.58 -17.10 -21.64
N TRP A 491 31.62 -15.90 -21.06
CA TRP A 491 31.78 -14.64 -21.81
C TRP A 491 33.04 -14.59 -22.71
N GLN A 492 34.10 -15.33 -22.37
CA GLN A 492 35.32 -15.43 -23.20
C GLN A 492 35.02 -16.13 -24.54
N ARG A 493 34.38 -17.31 -24.51
CA ARG A 493 33.93 -18.03 -25.71
C ARG A 493 33.01 -17.23 -26.65
N LEU A 494 32.23 -16.28 -26.13
CA LEU A 494 31.38 -15.41 -26.94
C LEU A 494 32.17 -14.29 -27.63
N LYS A 495 33.29 -13.86 -27.03
CA LYS A 495 34.22 -12.90 -27.67
C LYS A 495 35.08 -13.57 -28.72
N ASP A 496 35.47 -14.81 -28.48
CA ASP A 496 36.33 -15.58 -29.38
C ASP A 496 35.56 -16.13 -30.60
N GLY A 497 34.22 -16.07 -30.59
CA GLY A 497 33.35 -16.51 -31.69
C GLY A 497 32.76 -15.39 -32.55
N GLY A 498 33.26 -14.16 -32.40
CA GLY A 498 32.85 -12.99 -33.20
C GLY A 498 33.79 -12.70 -34.37
N ASP A 499 34.48 -13.73 -34.89
CA ASP A 499 35.15 -13.64 -36.17
C ASP A 499 34.24 -14.31 -37.20
N ASP A 500 33.44 -13.48 -37.87
CA ASP A 500 32.69 -13.85 -39.07
C ASP A 500 33.69 -14.34 -40.12
N SER A 501 33.94 -15.65 -40.12
CA SER A 501 34.35 -16.36 -41.34
C SER A 501 33.07 -16.87 -41.99
N GLU A 502 32.46 -15.99 -42.78
CA GLU A 502 31.80 -16.42 -44.01
C GLU A 502 32.83 -17.24 -44.83
N ASP A 503 32.36 -18.31 -45.46
CA ASP A 503 33.07 -19.25 -46.34
C ASP A 503 33.70 -20.50 -45.68
N GLU A 504 32.93 -21.59 -45.62
CA GLU A 504 33.18 -22.73 -46.51
C GLU A 504 32.02 -23.75 -46.50
N ASP A 505 31.37 -23.86 -47.65
CA ASP A 505 30.56 -25.00 -48.07
C ASP A 505 31.38 -26.30 -48.06
N GLY A 506 30.85 -27.37 -47.44
CA GLY A 506 31.39 -28.72 -47.61
C GLY A 506 30.61 -29.81 -46.84
N PRO A 507 30.38 -31.00 -47.42
CA PRO A 507 29.05 -31.60 -47.44
C PRO A 507 28.76 -32.65 -46.35
N LEU A 508 27.46 -32.85 -46.13
CA LEU A 508 26.80 -34.03 -45.57
C LEU A 508 27.63 -35.32 -45.71
N LYS A 509 28.03 -35.90 -44.57
CA LYS A 509 28.35 -37.33 -44.47
C LYS A 509 27.43 -37.99 -43.46
N GLY A 510 26.85 -39.09 -43.92
CA GLY A 510 25.72 -39.78 -43.33
C GLY A 510 26.03 -40.50 -42.04
N LEU A 511 24.91 -40.76 -41.36
CA LEU A 511 24.69 -41.85 -40.44
C LEU A 511 25.10 -43.18 -41.10
N ASP A 512 26.00 -43.90 -40.43
CA ASP A 512 25.75 -45.27 -39.98
C ASP A 512 25.93 -45.29 -38.46
#